data_AF-A0A3D2S9Z3-F1
#
_entry.id   AF-A0A3D2S9Z3-F1
#
_cell.length_a   1.000
_cell.length_b   1.000
_cell.length_c   1.000
_cell.angle_alpha   90.00
_cell.angle_beta   90.00
_cell.angle_gamma   90.00
#
_symmetry.space_group_name_H-M   'P 1'
#
loop_
_entity.id
_entity.type
_entity.pdbx_description
1 polymer ?
#
loop_
_entity_poly.entity_id
_entity_poly.type
_entity_poly.pdbx_seq_one_letter_code
_entity_poly.pdbx_strand_id
1 'polypeptide(L)'
;DLSEQLEFNKVLTEVSKRCSSAQGKERVDLIRPVSKATEVRKLLQQTHEMMRIEMQEDNFPGIPAADTRTLLDQLAIIDYVLPPDSLHAIRRMALSTGNILKFMQTRTELYPALGALCENIPYDKAVQVAVSEILDEDGNLRPDASPELQRIRKALD
;
A
#
# COMPACT_ATOMS: atom_id res chain seq x y z
N ASP A 1 -31.56 16.64 -2.24
CA ASP A 1 -30.81 15.72 -3.13
C ASP A 1 -30.98 14.27 -2.63
N LEU A 2 -30.99 13.24 -3.49
CA LEU A 2 -31.20 11.83 -3.06
C LEU A 2 -30.07 11.38 -2.11
N SER A 3 -28.87 11.92 -2.29
CA SER A 3 -27.71 11.70 -1.43
C SER A 3 -27.94 12.19 0.02
N GLU A 4 -28.63 13.33 0.18
CA GLU A 4 -28.98 13.91 1.48
C GLU A 4 -30.10 13.12 2.15
N GLN A 5 -31.09 12.65 1.38
CA GLN A 5 -32.19 11.85 1.90
C GLN A 5 -31.72 10.50 2.45
N LEU A 6 -30.68 9.92 1.85
CA LEU A 6 -30.06 8.67 2.29
C LEU A 6 -28.95 8.89 3.34
N GLU A 7 -28.73 10.13 3.77
CA GLU A 7 -27.62 10.51 4.65
C GLU A 7 -26.25 9.97 4.17
N PHE A 8 -26.09 9.81 2.86
CA PHE A 8 -24.94 9.12 2.26
C PHE A 8 -23.61 9.77 2.67
N ASN A 9 -23.59 11.11 2.71
CA ASN A 9 -22.41 11.87 3.14
C ASN A 9 -22.04 11.62 4.61
N LYS A 10 -23.02 11.34 5.49
CA LYS A 10 -22.74 10.98 6.89
C LYS A 10 -22.07 9.60 6.96
N VAL A 11 -22.54 8.64 6.16
CA VAL A 11 -21.91 7.32 6.06
C VAL A 11 -20.46 7.46 5.58
N LEU A 12 -20.21 8.21 4.49
CA LEU A 12 -18.85 8.44 4.00
C LEU A 12 -17.94 9.11 5.05
N THR A 13 -18.49 10.02 5.84
CA THR A 13 -17.75 10.67 6.95
C THR A 13 -17.29 9.64 7.99
N GLU A 14 -18.16 8.71 8.39
CA GLU A 14 -17.80 7.66 9.35
C GLU A 14 -16.84 6.62 8.75
N VAL A 15 -16.96 6.32 7.46
CA VAL A 15 -16.01 5.44 6.75
C VAL A 15 -14.62 6.11 6.68
N SER A 16 -14.55 7.40 6.34
CA SER A 16 -13.28 8.15 6.24
C SER A 16 -12.49 8.17 7.56
N LYS A 17 -13.19 8.26 8.70
CA LYS A 17 -12.57 8.15 10.03
C LYS A 17 -11.90 6.79 10.29
N ARG A 18 -12.35 5.74 9.61
CA ARG A 18 -11.85 4.36 9.76
C ARG A 18 -10.81 3.97 8.71
N CYS A 19 -10.49 4.84 7.76
CA CYS A 19 -9.46 4.57 6.76
C CYS A 19 -8.06 4.53 7.41
N SER A 20 -7.28 3.51 7.02
CA SER A 20 -5.91 3.28 7.52
C SER A 20 -4.84 4.13 6.83
N SER A 21 -5.11 4.69 5.65
CA SER A 21 -4.17 5.53 4.91
C SER A 21 -4.79 6.84 4.42
N ALA A 22 -3.95 7.84 4.14
CA ALA A 22 -4.37 9.10 3.53
C ALA A 22 -5.03 8.86 2.16
N GLN A 23 -4.46 7.96 1.34
CA GLN A 23 -5.05 7.65 0.04
C GLN A 23 -6.43 6.98 0.20
N GLY A 24 -6.62 6.14 1.22
CA GLY A 24 -7.93 5.55 1.53
C GLY A 24 -8.98 6.62 1.81
N LYS A 25 -8.63 7.66 2.59
CA LYS A 25 -9.52 8.80 2.87
C LYS A 25 -9.86 9.57 1.61
N GLU A 26 -8.85 9.93 0.81
CA GLU A 26 -9.05 10.61 -0.48
C GLU A 26 -9.97 9.80 -1.40
N ARG A 27 -9.84 8.47 -1.42
CA ARG A 27 -10.72 7.59 -2.21
C ARG A 27 -12.16 7.61 -1.71
N VAL A 28 -12.39 7.65 -0.40
CA VAL A 28 -13.73 7.77 0.20
C VAL A 28 -14.38 9.10 -0.16
N ASP A 29 -13.63 10.20 -0.12
CA ASP A 29 -14.13 11.54 -0.44
C ASP A 29 -14.58 11.68 -1.91
N LEU A 30 -14.06 10.82 -2.79
CA LEU A 30 -14.43 10.76 -4.20
C LEU A 30 -15.63 9.85 -4.49
N ILE A 31 -16.13 9.09 -3.51
CA ILE A 31 -17.27 8.20 -3.71
C ILE A 31 -18.53 9.02 -4.00
N ARG A 32 -19.25 8.66 -5.06
CA ARG A 32 -20.55 9.24 -5.43
C ARG A 32 -21.55 8.12 -5.66
N PRO A 33 -22.86 8.35 -5.44
CA PRO A 33 -23.89 7.39 -5.80
C PRO A 33 -23.79 7.01 -7.29
N VAL A 34 -23.84 5.71 -7.57
CA VAL A 34 -23.74 5.16 -8.93
C VAL A 34 -25.10 4.61 -9.33
N SER A 35 -25.58 4.96 -10.54
CA SER A 35 -26.88 4.52 -11.06
C SER A 35 -26.80 3.24 -11.89
N LYS A 36 -25.61 2.87 -12.38
CA LYS A 36 -25.40 1.69 -13.22
C LYS A 36 -25.38 0.43 -12.37
N ALA A 37 -26.42 -0.39 -12.48
CA ALA A 37 -26.59 -1.60 -11.66
C ALA A 37 -25.40 -2.59 -11.74
N THR A 38 -24.72 -2.69 -12.89
CA THR A 38 -23.54 -3.55 -13.02
C THR A 38 -22.36 -3.05 -12.19
N GLU A 39 -22.19 -1.73 -12.10
CA GLU A 39 -21.12 -1.11 -11.33
C GLU A 39 -21.41 -1.17 -9.83
N VAL A 40 -22.67 -0.93 -9.44
CA VAL A 40 -23.13 -1.14 -8.06
C VAL A 40 -22.85 -2.59 -7.60
N ARG A 41 -23.21 -3.59 -8.41
CA ARG A 41 -22.94 -5.00 -8.09
C ARG A 41 -21.44 -5.29 -7.95
N LYS A 42 -20.60 -4.72 -8.83
CA LYS A 42 -19.14 -4.85 -8.75
C LYS A 42 -18.61 -4.28 -7.42
N LEU A 43 -18.99 -3.06 -7.05
CA LEU A 43 -18.52 -2.40 -5.82
C LEU A 43 -18.98 -3.14 -4.57
N LEU A 44 -20.23 -3.60 -4.55
CA LEU A 44 -20.77 -4.41 -3.45
C LEU A 44 -20.03 -5.75 -3.33
N GLN A 45 -19.74 -6.41 -4.45
CA GLN A 45 -18.98 -7.67 -4.46
C GLN A 45 -17.57 -7.47 -3.92
N GLN A 46 -16.86 -6.41 -4.34
CA GLN A 46 -15.52 -6.08 -3.83
C GLN A 46 -15.54 -5.81 -2.32
N THR A 47 -16.56 -5.09 -1.84
CA THR A 47 -16.73 -4.82 -0.40
C THR A 47 -16.99 -6.12 0.37
N HIS A 48 -17.87 -6.97 -0.14
CA HIS A 48 -18.21 -8.26 0.47
C HIS A 48 -17.00 -9.21 0.52
N GLU A 49 -16.21 -9.29 -0.56
CA GLU A 49 -14.98 -10.08 -0.58
C GLU A 49 -13.96 -9.57 0.44
N MET A 50 -13.76 -8.25 0.55
CA MET A 50 -12.84 -7.68 1.54
C MET A 50 -13.33 -7.94 2.98
N MET A 51 -14.63 -7.84 3.24
CA MET A 51 -15.19 -8.21 4.54
C MET A 51 -14.94 -9.68 4.89
N ARG A 52 -15.06 -10.59 3.91
CA ARG A 52 -14.75 -12.01 4.11
C ARG A 52 -13.29 -12.22 4.44
N ILE A 53 -12.38 -11.55 3.74
CA ILE A 53 -10.94 -11.60 4.04
C ILE A 53 -10.69 -11.17 5.50
N GLU A 54 -11.21 -10.00 5.91
CA GLU A 54 -11.04 -9.50 7.29
C GLU A 54 -11.61 -10.45 8.36
N MET A 55 -12.66 -11.22 8.03
CA MET A 55 -13.32 -12.13 8.98
C MET A 55 -12.75 -13.55 8.99
N GLN A 56 -12.18 -14.01 7.87
CA GLN A 56 -11.87 -15.44 7.64
C GLN A 56 -10.40 -15.71 7.35
N GLU A 57 -9.62 -14.72 6.94
CA GLU A 57 -8.22 -14.89 6.55
C GLU A 57 -7.29 -14.35 7.61
N ASP A 58 -6.58 -15.24 8.30
CA ASP A 58 -5.66 -14.85 9.39
C ASP A 58 -4.40 -14.11 8.89
N ASN A 59 -4.11 -14.17 7.59
CA ASN A 59 -2.83 -13.78 7.01
C ASN A 59 -2.96 -12.76 5.87
N PHE A 60 -3.99 -11.90 5.88
CA PHE A 60 -4.05 -10.81 4.91
C PHE A 60 -2.87 -9.84 5.14
N PRO A 61 -2.07 -9.51 4.10
CA PRO A 61 -0.91 -8.64 4.29
C PRO A 61 -1.34 -7.23 4.69
N GLY A 62 -0.73 -6.70 5.74
CA GLY A 62 -1.01 -5.33 6.19
C GLY A 62 -0.64 -4.27 5.16
N ILE A 63 -1.48 -3.25 5.01
CA ILE A 63 -1.25 -2.09 4.16
C ILE A 63 -0.56 -0.99 4.99
N PRO A 64 0.65 -0.53 4.63
CA PRO A 64 1.31 0.56 5.33
C PRO A 64 0.49 1.85 5.28
N ALA A 65 0.35 2.51 6.43
CA ALA A 65 -0.33 3.81 6.51
C ALA A 65 0.48 4.97 5.92
N ALA A 66 1.79 4.80 5.75
CA ALA A 66 2.69 5.85 5.28
C ALA A 66 2.38 6.24 3.84
N ASP A 67 2.19 7.54 3.61
CA ASP A 67 2.08 8.10 2.26
C ASP A 67 3.47 8.36 1.70
N THR A 68 3.82 7.64 0.64
CA THR A 68 5.14 7.72 0.00
C THR A 68 5.17 8.64 -1.21
N ARG A 69 4.04 9.25 -1.63
CA ARG A 69 3.97 10.07 -2.85
C ARG A 69 4.97 11.22 -2.86
N THR A 70 5.06 11.95 -1.75
CA THR A 70 6.02 13.05 -1.59
C THR A 70 7.48 12.57 -1.62
N LEU A 71 7.75 11.33 -1.18
CA LEU A 71 9.09 10.73 -1.25
C LEU A 71 9.46 10.40 -2.70
N LEU A 72 8.49 9.98 -3.52
CA LEU A 72 8.70 9.75 -4.95
C LEU A 72 8.96 11.06 -5.68
N ASP A 73 8.25 12.14 -5.33
CA ASP A 73 8.50 13.48 -5.88
C ASP A 73 9.92 13.97 -5.53
N GLN A 74 10.38 13.70 -4.32
CA GLN A 74 11.75 14.02 -3.88
C GLN A 74 12.80 13.21 -4.66
N LEU A 75 12.56 11.93 -4.94
CA LEU A 75 13.45 11.09 -5.75
C LEU A 75 13.61 11.57 -7.20
N ALA A 76 12.65 12.36 -7.71
CA ALA A 76 12.75 12.95 -9.04
C ALA A 76 13.73 14.14 -9.08
N ILE A 77 14.13 14.69 -7.93
CA ILE A 77 15.10 15.78 -7.84
C ILE A 77 16.51 15.19 -8.00
N ILE A 78 17.26 15.72 -8.97
CA ILE A 78 18.64 15.30 -9.23
C ILE A 78 19.49 15.48 -7.97
N ASP A 79 20.33 14.48 -7.67
CA ASP A 79 21.22 14.42 -6.51
C ASP A 79 20.51 14.45 -5.14
N TYR A 80 19.19 14.28 -5.10
CA TYR A 80 18.48 14.17 -3.84
C TYR A 80 18.71 12.81 -3.19
N VAL A 81 19.11 12.84 -1.92
CA VAL A 81 19.33 11.65 -1.10
C VAL A 81 18.19 11.52 -0.09
N LEU A 82 17.40 10.45 -0.21
CA LEU A 82 16.38 10.15 0.79
C LEU A 82 17.02 9.75 2.12
N PRO A 83 16.48 10.24 3.26
CA PRO A 83 16.84 9.70 4.57
C PRO A 83 16.52 8.21 4.69
N PRO A 84 17.24 7.46 5.56
CA PRO A 84 16.99 6.03 5.79
C PRO A 84 15.53 5.68 6.07
N ASP A 85 14.86 6.43 6.95
CA ASP A 85 13.44 6.20 7.29
C ASP A 85 12.50 6.31 6.08
N SER A 86 12.76 7.28 5.20
CA SER A 86 12.00 7.48 3.98
C SER A 86 12.21 6.33 2.99
N LEU A 87 13.46 5.89 2.83
CA LEU A 87 13.79 4.75 1.97
C LEU A 87 13.18 3.45 2.53
N HIS A 88 13.19 3.28 3.85
CA HIS A 88 12.54 2.16 4.53
C HIS A 88 11.02 2.17 4.32
N ALA A 89 10.37 3.34 4.37
CA ALA A 89 8.94 3.47 4.08
C ALA A 89 8.60 3.02 2.64
N ILE A 90 9.44 3.37 1.66
CA ILE A 90 9.29 2.91 0.27
C ILE A 90 9.42 1.38 0.19
N ARG A 91 10.45 0.80 0.83
CA ARG A 91 10.62 -0.66 0.88
C ARG A 91 9.42 -1.38 1.49
N ARG A 92 8.88 -0.86 2.60
CA ARG A 92 7.68 -1.42 3.25
C ARG A 92 6.47 -1.38 2.33
N MET A 93 6.29 -0.30 1.59
CA MET A 93 5.21 -0.18 0.60
C MET A 93 5.37 -1.20 -0.53
N ALA A 94 6.58 -1.33 -1.09
CA ALA A 94 6.87 -2.31 -2.13
C ALA A 94 6.64 -3.75 -1.63
N LEU A 95 7.17 -4.09 -0.46
CA LEU A 95 6.99 -5.42 0.15
C LEU A 95 5.51 -5.75 0.39
N SER A 96 4.75 -4.83 0.99
CA SER A 96 3.30 -5.01 1.21
C SER A 96 2.56 -5.22 -0.11
N THR A 97 2.86 -4.41 -1.13
CA THR A 97 2.26 -4.55 -2.47
C THR A 97 2.52 -5.94 -3.04
N GLY A 98 3.76 -6.41 -3.04
CA GLY A 98 4.11 -7.75 -3.52
C GLY A 98 3.39 -8.87 -2.76
N ASN A 99 3.26 -8.73 -1.44
CA ASN A 99 2.55 -9.70 -0.61
C ASN A 99 1.05 -9.72 -0.91
N ILE A 100 0.41 -8.56 -1.10
CA ILE A 100 -1.02 -8.47 -1.45
C ILE A 100 -1.28 -9.08 -2.83
N LEU A 101 -0.44 -8.77 -3.82
CA LEU A 101 -0.56 -9.35 -5.16
C LEU A 101 -0.43 -10.86 -5.13
N LYS A 102 0.55 -11.39 -4.40
CA LYS A 102 0.71 -12.84 -4.21
C LYS A 102 -0.49 -13.46 -3.49
N PHE A 103 -0.98 -12.81 -2.43
CA PHE A 103 -2.18 -13.26 -1.71
C PHE A 103 -3.37 -13.38 -2.67
N MET A 104 -3.62 -12.35 -3.48
CA MET A 104 -4.73 -12.33 -4.44
C MET A 104 -4.56 -13.40 -5.52
N GLN A 105 -3.37 -13.55 -6.09
CA GLN A 105 -3.09 -14.58 -7.10
C GLN A 105 -3.40 -16.00 -6.60
N THR A 106 -3.10 -16.31 -5.33
CA THR A 106 -3.38 -17.64 -4.75
C THR A 106 -4.85 -17.87 -4.41
N ARG A 107 -5.69 -16.83 -4.45
CA ARG A 107 -7.08 -16.85 -3.98
C ARG A 107 -8.06 -16.25 -4.97
N THR A 108 -7.68 -16.09 -6.24
CA THR A 108 -8.51 -15.48 -7.28
C THR A 108 -9.87 -16.17 -7.43
N GLU A 109 -9.95 -17.49 -7.22
CA GLU A 109 -11.23 -18.22 -7.26
C GLU A 109 -12.15 -17.87 -6.08
N LEU A 110 -11.58 -17.56 -4.91
CA LEU A 110 -12.33 -17.21 -3.69
C LEU A 110 -12.74 -15.73 -3.68
N TYR A 111 -11.90 -14.86 -4.24
CA TYR A 111 -12.06 -13.41 -4.27
C TYR A 111 -11.87 -12.84 -5.70
N PRO A 112 -12.73 -13.22 -6.66
CA PRO A 112 -12.55 -12.87 -8.07
C PRO A 112 -12.67 -11.37 -8.36
N ALA A 113 -13.55 -10.65 -7.64
CA ALA A 113 -13.73 -9.21 -7.89
C ALA A 113 -12.56 -8.37 -7.38
N LEU A 114 -11.90 -8.79 -6.29
CA LEU A 114 -10.64 -8.24 -5.81
C LEU A 114 -9.45 -8.70 -6.65
N GLY A 115 -9.41 -9.96 -7.06
CA GLY A 115 -8.39 -10.48 -7.97
C GLY A 115 -8.31 -9.68 -9.27
N ALA A 116 -9.46 -9.34 -9.85
CA ALA A 116 -9.55 -8.48 -11.04
C ALA A 116 -9.03 -7.05 -10.83
N LEU A 117 -9.03 -6.52 -9.59
CA LEU A 117 -8.38 -5.22 -9.31
C LEU A 117 -6.86 -5.31 -9.33
N CYS A 118 -6.32 -6.49 -8.99
CA CYS A 118 -4.88 -6.71 -8.84
C CYS A 118 -4.20 -7.25 -10.11
N GLU A 119 -4.96 -7.73 -11.08
CA GLU A 119 -4.48 -8.47 -12.26
C GLU A 119 -3.41 -7.72 -13.07
N ASN A 120 -3.55 -6.40 -13.22
CA ASN A 120 -2.69 -5.58 -14.07
C ASN A 120 -1.76 -4.63 -13.29
N ILE A 121 -1.53 -4.92 -12.01
CA ILE A 121 -0.61 -4.11 -11.19
C ILE A 121 0.82 -4.61 -11.45
N PRO A 122 1.70 -3.79 -12.08
CA PRO A 122 3.09 -4.17 -12.25
C PRO A 122 3.78 -4.21 -10.88
N TYR A 123 4.63 -5.21 -10.69
CA TYR A 123 5.42 -5.34 -9.48
C TYR A 123 6.88 -5.63 -9.84
N ASP A 124 7.77 -4.78 -9.33
CA ASP A 124 9.21 -4.95 -9.47
C ASP A 124 9.85 -5.23 -8.12
N LYS A 125 10.34 -6.45 -7.95
CA LYS A 125 11.04 -6.89 -6.74
C LYS A 125 12.40 -6.19 -6.58
N ALA A 126 12.98 -5.65 -7.64
CA ALA A 126 14.28 -4.98 -7.60
C ALA A 126 14.29 -3.82 -6.61
N VAL A 127 13.17 -3.09 -6.45
CA VAL A 127 13.04 -2.01 -5.46
C VAL A 127 13.28 -2.53 -4.04
N GLN A 128 12.65 -3.64 -3.67
CA GLN A 128 12.83 -4.24 -2.35
C GLN A 128 14.28 -4.70 -2.14
N VAL A 129 14.87 -5.33 -3.16
CA VAL A 129 16.23 -5.87 -3.10
C VAL A 129 17.24 -4.73 -2.92
N ALA A 130 17.18 -3.70 -3.76
CA ALA A 130 18.10 -2.56 -3.72
C ALA A 130 18.08 -1.86 -2.35
N VAL A 131 16.90 -1.67 -1.75
CA VAL A 131 16.83 -1.07 -0.41
C VAL A 131 17.37 -2.01 0.67
N SER A 132 17.21 -3.33 0.51
CA SER A 132 17.70 -4.33 1.50
C SER A 132 19.22 -4.51 1.50
N GLU A 133 19.90 -4.08 0.44
CA GLU A 133 21.37 -4.01 0.38
C GLU A 133 21.90 -2.84 1.23
N ILE A 134 21.10 -1.79 1.42
CA ILE A 134 21.49 -0.58 2.14
C ILE A 134 20.97 -0.62 3.59
N LEU A 135 19.71 -1.01 3.79
CA LEU A 135 19.02 -1.01 5.08
C LEU A 135 18.67 -2.43 5.52
N ASP A 136 18.80 -2.70 6.82
CA ASP A 136 18.32 -3.94 7.43
C ASP A 136 16.79 -3.97 7.58
N GLU A 137 16.24 -5.04 8.17
CA GLU A 137 14.79 -5.22 8.37
C GLU A 137 14.15 -4.16 9.27
N ASP A 138 14.92 -3.60 10.21
CA ASP A 138 14.48 -2.55 11.12
C ASP A 138 14.62 -1.14 10.51
N GLY A 139 15.24 -1.04 9.33
CA GLY A 139 15.46 0.23 8.62
C GLY A 139 16.78 0.91 8.98
N ASN A 140 17.66 0.26 9.74
CA ASN A 140 18.97 0.81 10.06
C ASN A 140 19.94 0.62 8.89
N LEU A 141 20.85 1.58 8.74
CA LEU A 141 21.92 1.48 7.75
C LEU A 141 22.82 0.29 8.07
N ARG A 142 22.93 -0.63 7.12
CA ARG A 142 23.79 -1.79 7.23
C ARG A 142 25.26 -1.37 7.32
N PRO A 143 26.08 -2.04 8.15
CA PRO A 143 27.50 -1.74 8.25
C PRO A 143 28.28 -2.08 6.97
N ASP A 144 27.72 -2.97 6.14
CA ASP A 144 28.26 -3.44 4.86
C ASP A 144 27.56 -2.82 3.64
N ALA A 145 26.78 -1.74 3.81
CA ALA A 145 26.07 -1.07 2.72
C ALA A 145 27.00 -0.54 1.61
N SER A 146 28.29 -0.29 1.94
CA SER A 146 29.33 -0.07 0.94
C SER A 146 30.70 -0.52 1.45
N PRO A 147 31.65 -0.87 0.55
CA PRO A 147 33.03 -1.20 0.94
C PRO A 147 33.70 -0.07 1.74
N GLU A 148 33.50 1.18 1.31
CA GLU A 148 34.02 2.38 1.98
C GLU A 148 33.42 2.55 3.38
N LEU A 149 32.11 2.39 3.54
CA LEU A 149 31.45 2.49 4.85
C LEU A 149 31.96 1.41 5.80
N GLN A 150 32.10 0.18 5.30
CA GLN A 150 32.63 -0.93 6.07
C GLN A 150 34.08 -0.66 6.51
N ARG A 151 34.90 -0.07 5.63
CA ARG A 151 36.28 0.33 5.96
C ARG A 151 36.32 1.42 7.03
N ILE A 152 35.46 2.44 6.93
CA ILE A 152 35.37 3.53 7.92
C ILE A 152 34.95 3.00 9.29
N ARG A 153 33.92 2.14 9.35
CA ARG A 153 33.44 1.56 10.62
C ARG A 153 34.52 0.71 11.30
N LYS A 154 35.20 -0.17 10.56
CA LYS A 154 36.32 -0.98 11.08
C LYS A 154 37.50 -0.15 11.62
N ALA A 155 37.66 1.09 11.18
CA ALA A 155 38.72 1.97 11.66
C ALA A 155 38.32 2.77 12.91
N LEU A 156 37.02 2.77 13.28
CA LEU A 156 36.47 3.42 14.47
C LEU A 156 36.31 2.43 15.65
N ASP A 157 36.28 1.13 15.37
CA ASP A 157 36.32 0.03 16.34
C ASP A 157 37.76 -0.26 16.81
#